data_AF-Q89MU9-F1
#
_entry.id   AF-Q89MU9-F1
#
_cell.length_a   1.000
_cell.length_b   1.000
_cell.length_c   1.000
_cell.angle_alpha   90.00
_cell.angle_beta   90.00
_cell.angle_gamma   90.00
#
_symmetry.space_group_name_H-M   'P 1'
#
loop_
_entity.id
_entity.type
_entity.pdbx_description
1 polymer ?
#
loop_
_entity_poly.entity_id
_entity_poly.type
_entity_poly.pdbx_seq_one_letter_code
_entity_poly.pdbx_strand_id
1 'polypeptide(L)'
;MPARGGKRMTKTGAAMRVEEPALNAAGQASKGLGGASAGGPHANGAQAANQSDASAAGTQAAPPPKTVSQVLGEITWLMTQSPRHKAIPLGDLEWLVMLAILLQQFRIFYKGEQPVGVAFWALADEIVAKRIDAGDVRLSPAEWKSGTSRRIIDVVAPFGGEAEMRGQVSAG
;
A
#
# COMPACT_ATOMS: atom_id res chain seq x y z
N MET A 1 59.91 -39.71 -5.67
CA MET A 1 58.70 -40.56 -5.83
C MET A 1 57.65 -39.76 -6.61
N PRO A 2 56.99 -40.33 -7.63
CA PRO A 2 56.49 -39.58 -8.81
C PRO A 2 54.96 -39.39 -8.89
N ALA A 3 54.57 -38.52 -9.83
CA ALA A 3 53.40 -38.59 -10.74
C ALA A 3 51.97 -38.29 -10.25
N ARG A 4 51.35 -37.29 -10.92
CA ARG A 4 50.11 -37.32 -11.75
C ARG A 4 49.54 -35.88 -11.78
N GLY A 5 49.31 -35.23 -12.91
CA GLY A 5 48.72 -35.74 -14.15
C GLY A 5 47.22 -35.44 -14.14
N GLY A 6 46.83 -34.25 -14.60
CA GLY A 6 45.43 -33.83 -14.73
C GLY A 6 45.28 -32.75 -15.80
N LYS A 7 44.78 -33.16 -16.97
CA LYS A 7 44.65 -32.41 -18.22
C LYS A 7 43.51 -31.38 -18.15
N ARG A 8 43.69 -30.28 -18.90
CA ARG A 8 42.69 -29.27 -19.26
C ARG A 8 41.38 -29.89 -19.76
N MET A 9 40.24 -29.26 -19.43
CA MET A 9 39.12 -29.18 -20.36
C MET A 9 38.31 -27.90 -20.17
N THR A 10 38.36 -27.06 -21.20
CA THR A 10 37.48 -25.92 -21.46
C THR A 10 36.08 -26.41 -21.79
N LYS A 11 35.03 -25.78 -21.25
CA LYS A 11 33.69 -25.83 -21.85
C LYS A 11 32.97 -24.50 -21.72
N THR A 12 33.02 -23.77 -22.83
CA THR A 12 31.97 -22.97 -23.47
C THR A 12 30.59 -22.97 -22.79
N GLY A 13 30.07 -21.76 -22.58
CA GLY A 13 28.65 -21.48 -22.33
C GLY A 13 28.37 -19.99 -22.53
N ALA A 14 28.20 -19.59 -23.80
CA ALA A 14 27.79 -18.25 -24.17
C ALA A 14 26.28 -18.06 -24.02
N ALA A 15 25.92 -16.86 -23.55
CA ALA A 15 24.72 -16.06 -23.82
C ALA A 15 23.32 -16.69 -23.71
N MET A 16 22.49 -16.14 -22.81
CA MET A 16 21.19 -15.61 -23.23
C MET A 16 20.71 -14.53 -22.24
N ARG A 17 20.87 -13.27 -22.64
CA ARG A 17 20.20 -12.11 -22.04
C ARG A 17 18.73 -12.21 -22.44
N VAL A 18 17.86 -12.48 -21.47
CA VAL A 18 16.41 -12.39 -21.67
C VAL A 18 16.03 -10.96 -21.35
N GLU A 19 15.73 -10.18 -22.39
CA GLU A 19 15.03 -8.91 -22.26
C GLU A 19 13.56 -9.19 -21.91
N GLU A 20 13.08 -8.60 -20.81
CA GLU A 20 11.66 -8.57 -20.46
C GLU A 20 10.99 -7.41 -21.22
N PRO A 21 9.90 -7.64 -21.97
CA PRO A 21 9.22 -6.58 -22.71
C PRO A 21 8.39 -5.71 -21.76
N ALA A 22 8.55 -4.39 -21.93
CA ALA A 22 7.76 -3.36 -21.26
C ALA A 22 6.26 -3.55 -21.56
N LEU A 23 5.45 -3.76 -20.52
CA LEU A 23 4.00 -3.74 -20.60
C LEU A 23 3.50 -2.33 -20.29
N ASN A 24 3.26 -1.59 -21.37
CA ASN A 24 2.47 -0.37 -21.37
C ASN A 24 1.03 -0.72 -21.82
N ALA A 25 0.05 0.08 -21.37
CA ALA A 25 -1.38 0.06 -21.70
C ALA A 25 -2.32 -0.80 -20.84
N ALA A 26 -3.10 -0.12 -20.01
CA ALA A 26 -4.48 -0.50 -19.71
C ALA A 26 -5.36 0.75 -19.85
N GLY A 27 -5.76 1.02 -21.10
CA GLY A 27 -6.90 1.90 -21.41
C GLY A 27 -8.18 1.08 -21.43
N GLN A 28 -9.22 1.63 -20.78
CA GLN A 28 -10.64 1.61 -21.14
C GLN A 28 -11.24 0.31 -21.70
N ALA A 29 -12.21 -0.28 -20.97
CA ALA A 29 -13.60 -0.42 -21.44
C ALA A 29 -14.41 -1.38 -20.54
N SER A 30 -15.59 -0.93 -20.10
CA SER A 30 -16.77 -1.81 -20.04
C SER A 30 -18.02 -0.97 -20.26
N LYS A 31 -18.44 -0.91 -21.52
CA LYS A 31 -19.73 -0.37 -21.96
C LYS A 31 -20.53 -1.54 -22.54
N GLY A 32 -21.74 -1.75 -22.01
CA GLY A 32 -22.85 -2.34 -22.74
C GLY A 32 -23.18 -3.80 -22.41
N LEU A 33 -24.30 -3.98 -21.70
CA LEU A 33 -25.25 -5.04 -21.98
C LEU A 33 -26.64 -4.38 -22.06
N GLY A 34 -27.29 -4.49 -23.20
CA GLY A 34 -28.61 -3.94 -23.49
C GLY A 34 -29.69 -5.01 -23.60
N GLY A 35 -30.94 -4.54 -23.67
CA GLY A 35 -32.17 -5.29 -23.95
C GLY A 35 -33.18 -5.13 -22.80
N ALA A 36 -34.46 -4.80 -22.99
CA ALA A 36 -35.27 -4.65 -24.19
C ALA A 36 -36.49 -3.76 -23.91
N SER A 37 -37.08 -3.25 -25.00
CA SER A 37 -38.22 -2.32 -25.07
C SER A 37 -39.57 -2.93 -24.70
N ALA A 38 -40.48 -2.10 -24.16
CA ALA A 38 -41.93 -2.25 -24.28
C ALA A 38 -42.59 -0.86 -24.36
N GLY A 39 -43.63 -0.74 -25.19
CA GLY A 39 -44.18 0.50 -25.78
C GLY A 39 -45.01 1.43 -24.87
N GLY A 40 -45.22 2.66 -25.36
CA GLY A 40 -45.88 3.82 -24.72
C GLY A 40 -47.42 3.82 -24.82
N PRO A 41 -48.11 4.95 -25.07
CA PRO A 41 -47.75 6.38 -25.06
C PRO A 41 -48.57 7.18 -24.02
N HIS A 42 -48.34 8.49 -23.82
CA HIS A 42 -49.39 9.53 -23.65
C HIS A 42 -48.76 10.94 -23.58
N ALA A 43 -49.51 11.90 -24.16
CA ALA A 43 -49.26 13.34 -24.34
C ALA A 43 -48.91 14.09 -23.02
N ASN A 44 -48.32 15.28 -23.00
CA ASN A 44 -48.78 16.52 -23.65
C ASN A 44 -47.70 17.63 -23.55
N GLY A 45 -47.79 18.64 -24.42
CA GLY A 45 -46.78 19.69 -24.60
C GLY A 45 -46.76 20.81 -23.55
N ALA A 46 -45.56 21.43 -23.48
CA ALA A 46 -45.22 22.82 -23.18
C ALA A 46 -45.96 23.56 -22.03
N GLN A 47 -45.23 23.83 -20.95
CA GLN A 47 -45.33 25.08 -20.19
C GLN A 47 -43.94 25.58 -19.79
N ALA A 48 -43.77 26.90 -19.94
CA ALA A 48 -42.52 27.62 -19.97
C ALA A 48 -42.11 28.19 -18.61
N ALA A 49 -40.85 28.64 -18.58
CA ALA A 49 -40.30 29.77 -17.83
C ALA A 49 -39.78 29.55 -16.40
N ASN A 50 -38.44 29.66 -16.35
CA ASN A 50 -37.66 30.56 -15.50
C ASN A 50 -37.39 30.15 -14.04
N GLN A 51 -36.10 29.88 -13.75
CA GLN A 51 -35.30 30.63 -12.77
C GLN A 51 -33.87 30.06 -12.75
N SER A 52 -32.97 30.77 -13.42
CA SER A 52 -31.54 30.79 -13.08
C SER A 52 -31.33 31.95 -12.11
N ASP A 53 -31.04 31.63 -10.85
CA ASP A 53 -30.02 32.30 -10.01
C ASP A 53 -30.18 31.91 -8.54
N ALA A 54 -29.33 30.99 -8.06
CA ALA A 54 -28.92 30.94 -6.66
C ALA A 54 -27.64 30.09 -6.54
N SER A 55 -26.50 30.79 -6.46
CA SER A 55 -25.24 30.42 -5.81
C SER A 55 -25.01 28.93 -5.51
N ALA A 56 -24.42 28.21 -6.46
CA ALA A 56 -23.68 26.99 -6.15
C ALA A 56 -22.33 27.38 -5.51
N ALA A 57 -22.38 27.88 -4.27
CA ALA A 57 -21.25 27.76 -3.38
C ALA A 57 -21.12 26.27 -3.06
N GLY A 58 -20.39 25.55 -3.92
CA GLY A 58 -20.06 24.16 -3.70
C GLY A 58 -19.22 24.08 -2.44
N THR A 59 -19.85 23.78 -1.31
CA THR A 59 -19.17 23.19 -0.17
C THR A 59 -18.49 21.93 -0.71
N GLN A 60 -17.20 22.01 -1.00
CA GLN A 60 -16.39 20.84 -1.30
C GLN A 60 -16.46 19.95 -0.06
N ALA A 61 -17.37 18.98 -0.11
CA ALA A 61 -17.46 17.94 0.90
C ALA A 61 -16.10 17.26 0.95
N ALA A 62 -15.52 17.19 2.15
CA ALA A 62 -14.31 16.42 2.36
C ALA A 62 -14.54 14.98 1.83
N PRO A 63 -13.57 14.40 1.10
CA PRO A 63 -13.72 13.05 0.60
C PRO A 63 -14.01 12.08 1.75
N PRO A 64 -14.81 11.03 1.53
CA PRO A 64 -15.18 10.09 2.56
C PRO A 64 -13.93 9.41 3.16
N PRO A 65 -13.94 9.05 4.46
CA PRO A 65 -12.84 8.36 5.09
C PRO A 65 -12.59 7.01 4.40
N LYS A 66 -11.30 6.64 4.29
CA LYS A 66 -10.91 5.37 3.67
C LYS A 66 -11.43 4.19 4.48
N THR A 67 -11.90 3.16 3.77
CA THR A 67 -12.27 1.89 4.41
C THR A 67 -11.03 1.11 4.82
N VAL A 68 -11.19 0.15 5.74
CA VAL A 68 -10.13 -0.79 6.11
C VAL A 68 -9.59 -1.53 4.88
N SER A 69 -10.47 -1.98 3.98
CA SER A 69 -10.07 -2.66 2.75
C SER A 69 -9.22 -1.78 1.83
N GLN A 70 -9.54 -0.49 1.74
CA GLN A 70 -8.74 0.47 0.97
C GLN A 70 -7.35 0.67 1.58
N VAL A 71 -7.29 0.90 2.90
CA VAL A 71 -6.02 1.07 3.63
C VAL A 71 -5.14 -0.18 3.50
N LEU A 72 -5.71 -1.37 3.73
CA LEU A 72 -5.01 -2.65 3.59
C LEU A 72 -4.50 -2.85 2.15
N GLY A 73 -5.31 -2.52 1.14
CA GLY A 73 -4.92 -2.60 -0.26
C GLY A 73 -3.75 -1.68 -0.61
N GLU A 74 -3.77 -0.43 -0.15
CA GLU A 74 -2.68 0.53 -0.36
C GLU A 74 -1.37 0.07 0.30
N ILE A 75 -1.45 -0.43 1.54
CA ILE A 75 -0.29 -0.97 2.26
C ILE A 75 0.26 -2.21 1.55
N THR A 76 -0.61 -3.15 1.20
CA THR A 76 -0.22 -4.39 0.51
C THR A 76 0.46 -4.05 -0.81
N TRP A 77 -0.09 -3.10 -1.57
CA TRP A 77 0.53 -2.62 -2.80
C TRP A 77 1.93 -2.04 -2.54
N LEU A 78 2.10 -1.15 -1.55
CA LEU A 78 3.44 -0.63 -1.18
C LEU A 78 4.42 -1.76 -0.81
N MET A 79 3.96 -2.78 -0.09
CA MET A 79 4.79 -3.93 0.27
C MET A 79 5.23 -4.74 -0.95
N THR A 80 4.36 -4.92 -1.96
CA THR A 80 4.74 -5.59 -3.23
C THR A 80 5.84 -4.85 -3.99
N GLN A 81 5.94 -3.53 -3.83
CA GLN A 81 6.97 -2.71 -4.47
C GLN A 81 8.29 -2.72 -3.71
N SER A 82 8.32 -3.19 -2.46
CA SER A 82 9.54 -3.26 -1.65
C SER A 82 10.22 -4.63 -1.77
N PRO A 83 11.47 -4.73 -2.24
CA PRO A 83 12.22 -5.99 -2.26
C PRO A 83 12.31 -6.68 -0.90
N ARG A 84 12.35 -5.91 0.20
CA ARG A 84 12.40 -6.41 1.59
C ARG A 84 11.07 -7.00 2.06
N HIS A 85 9.94 -6.53 1.53
CA HIS A 85 8.61 -6.87 2.04
C HIS A 85 7.78 -7.74 1.09
N LYS A 86 8.10 -7.76 -0.21
CA LYS A 86 7.29 -8.46 -1.24
C LYS A 86 7.14 -9.97 -1.04
N ALA A 87 8.03 -10.59 -0.27
CA ALA A 87 8.04 -12.02 0.00
C ALA A 87 7.53 -12.39 1.40
N ILE A 88 6.89 -11.43 2.11
CA ILE A 88 6.30 -11.71 3.42
C ILE A 88 5.15 -12.73 3.28
N PRO A 89 5.06 -13.75 4.14
CA PRO A 89 3.89 -14.64 4.17
C PRO A 89 2.61 -13.85 4.48
N LEU A 90 1.48 -14.23 3.87
CA LEU A 90 0.21 -13.54 4.06
C LEU A 90 -0.23 -13.48 5.54
N GLY A 91 0.03 -14.55 6.30
CA GLY A 91 -0.27 -14.57 7.74
C GLY A 91 0.58 -13.59 8.55
N ASP A 92 1.84 -13.38 8.18
CA ASP A 92 2.70 -12.39 8.84
C ASP A 92 2.33 -10.96 8.43
N LEU A 93 1.93 -10.76 7.17
CA LEU A 93 1.36 -9.49 6.72
C LEU A 93 0.09 -9.16 7.48
N GLU A 94 -0.83 -10.11 7.58
CA GLU A 94 -2.10 -9.93 8.29
C GLU A 94 -1.84 -9.58 9.76
N TRP A 95 -0.97 -10.32 10.44
CA TRP A 95 -0.58 -10.03 11.82
C TRP A 95 -0.02 -8.61 11.99
N LEU A 96 0.90 -8.18 11.13
CA LEU A 96 1.53 -6.87 11.22
C LEU A 96 0.55 -5.74 10.87
N VAL A 97 -0.07 -5.83 9.71
CA VAL A 97 -0.83 -4.75 9.10
C VAL A 97 -2.21 -4.62 9.74
N MET A 98 -2.91 -5.74 9.98
CA MET A 98 -4.24 -5.68 10.59
C MET A 98 -4.16 -5.13 12.01
N LEU A 99 -3.16 -5.54 12.78
CA LEU A 99 -2.95 -5.02 14.13
C LEU A 99 -2.70 -3.51 14.14
N ALA A 100 -1.84 -3.02 13.23
CA ALA A 100 -1.56 -1.60 13.12
C ALA A 100 -2.79 -0.79 12.66
N ILE A 101 -3.60 -1.31 11.72
CA ILE A 101 -4.83 -0.66 11.25
C ILE A 101 -5.88 -0.60 12.38
N LEU A 102 -6.12 -1.72 13.06
CA LEU A 102 -7.13 -1.79 14.14
C LEU A 102 -6.78 -0.86 15.30
N LEU A 103 -5.49 -0.68 15.59
CA LEU A 103 -5.01 0.23 16.62
C LEU A 103 -4.83 1.66 16.13
N GLN A 104 -5.04 1.93 14.84
CA GLN A 104 -4.74 3.23 14.21
C GLN A 104 -3.29 3.69 14.43
N GLN A 105 -2.37 2.72 14.54
CA GLN A 105 -0.95 2.95 14.79
C GLN A 105 -0.12 2.77 13.52
N PHE A 106 -0.54 3.46 12.47
CA PHE A 106 0.12 3.50 11.18
C PHE A 106 -0.04 4.87 10.52
N ARG A 107 0.83 5.19 9.57
CA ARG A 107 0.72 6.39 8.73
C ARG A 107 1.15 6.06 7.33
N ILE A 108 0.28 6.30 6.36
CA ILE A 108 0.62 6.25 4.93
C ILE A 108 1.05 7.65 4.50
N PHE A 109 2.15 7.70 3.75
CA PHE A 109 2.69 8.90 3.14
C PHE A 109 2.28 8.94 1.68
N TYR A 110 1.88 10.11 1.20
CA TYR A 110 1.41 10.30 -0.17
C TYR A 110 2.21 11.38 -0.89
N LYS A 111 2.37 11.18 -2.20
CA LYS A 111 2.76 12.22 -3.15
C LYS A 111 1.58 12.44 -4.10
N GLY A 112 0.80 13.50 -3.85
CA GLY A 112 -0.52 13.64 -4.46
C GLY A 112 -1.45 12.55 -3.95
N GLU A 113 -2.08 11.79 -4.85
CA GLU A 113 -2.95 10.65 -4.49
C GLU A 113 -2.19 9.31 -4.39
N GLN A 114 -0.93 9.28 -4.81
CA GLN A 114 -0.14 8.04 -4.85
C GLN A 114 0.46 7.75 -3.46
N PRO A 115 0.22 6.57 -2.87
CA PRO A 115 0.93 6.15 -1.66
C PRO A 115 2.41 5.92 -2.02
N VAL A 116 3.32 6.50 -1.25
CA VAL A 116 4.78 6.40 -1.47
C VAL A 116 5.52 5.69 -0.34
N GLY A 117 4.87 5.54 0.81
CA GLY A 117 5.38 4.73 1.90
C GLY A 117 4.38 4.59 3.04
N VAL A 118 4.68 3.69 3.97
CA VAL A 118 3.89 3.51 5.20
C VAL A 118 4.83 3.25 6.36
N ALA A 119 4.51 3.79 7.54
CA ALA A 119 5.18 3.48 8.79
C ALA A 119 4.20 2.88 9.78
N PHE A 120 4.67 1.93 10.58
CA PHE A 120 3.95 1.28 11.66
C PHE A 120 4.65 1.54 12.99
N TRP A 121 3.89 1.74 14.06
CA TRP A 121 4.47 1.90 15.40
C TRP A 121 3.67 1.16 16.47
N ALA A 122 4.35 0.81 17.55
CA ALA A 122 3.76 0.39 18.81
C ALA A 122 3.74 1.56 19.81
N LEU A 123 2.80 1.52 20.75
CA LEU A 123 2.83 2.30 21.97
C LEU A 123 3.17 1.34 23.10
N ALA A 124 4.46 1.27 23.41
CA ALA A 124 5.04 0.26 24.26
C ALA A 124 5.29 0.79 25.68
N ASP A 125 5.26 -0.11 26.66
CA ASP A 125 5.92 0.14 27.94
C ASP A 125 7.46 0.12 27.78
N GLU A 126 8.18 0.42 28.85
CA GLU A 126 9.65 0.50 28.80
C GLU A 126 10.32 -0.85 28.46
N ILE A 127 9.74 -1.97 28.89
CA ILE A 127 10.31 -3.31 28.67
C ILE A 127 10.17 -3.70 27.20
N VAL A 128 8.96 -3.54 26.66
CA VAL A 128 8.66 -3.80 25.25
C VAL A 128 9.42 -2.82 24.37
N ALA A 129 9.53 -1.55 24.75
CA ALA A 129 10.29 -0.55 23.99
C ALA A 129 11.77 -0.93 23.86
N LYS A 130 12.42 -1.37 24.94
CA LYS A 130 13.82 -1.84 24.90
C LYS A 130 14.01 -3.05 23.99
N ARG A 131 13.04 -3.97 23.94
CA ARG A 131 13.06 -5.12 23.02
C ARG A 131 12.97 -4.68 21.55
N ILE A 132 12.08 -3.75 21.25
CA ILE A 132 11.95 -3.17 19.91
C ILE A 132 13.25 -2.47 19.50
N ASP A 133 13.85 -1.68 20.41
CA ASP A 133 15.12 -0.98 20.17
C ASP A 133 16.28 -1.97 19.94
N ALA A 134 16.20 -3.18 20.49
CA ALA A 134 17.14 -4.29 20.25
C ALA A 134 16.84 -5.11 18.97
N GLY A 135 15.79 -4.77 18.22
CA GLY A 135 15.40 -5.41 16.97
C GLY A 135 14.34 -6.51 17.09
N ASP A 136 13.82 -6.79 18.29
CA ASP A 136 12.69 -7.70 18.47
C ASP A 136 11.37 -6.97 18.23
N VAL A 137 10.88 -7.09 16.99
CA VAL A 137 9.69 -6.38 16.49
C VAL A 137 8.45 -7.28 16.38
N ARG A 138 8.54 -8.56 16.79
CA ARG A 138 7.39 -9.48 16.75
C ARG A 138 6.60 -9.41 18.06
N LEU A 139 5.63 -8.50 18.08
CA LEU A 139 4.82 -8.20 19.26
C LEU A 139 3.47 -8.92 19.21
N SER A 140 2.99 -9.33 20.37
CA SER A 140 1.59 -9.66 20.61
C SER A 140 0.68 -8.42 20.54
N PRO A 141 -0.63 -8.60 20.34
CA PRO A 141 -1.58 -7.49 20.37
C PRO A 141 -1.58 -6.68 21.67
N ALA A 142 -1.26 -7.33 22.80
CA ALA A 142 -1.16 -6.64 24.10
C ALA A 142 0.11 -5.79 24.20
N GLU A 143 1.25 -6.33 23.75
CA GLU A 143 2.53 -5.62 23.76
C GLU A 143 2.51 -4.37 22.88
N TRP A 144 1.80 -4.42 21.74
CA TRP A 144 1.69 -3.30 20.78
C TRP A 144 1.07 -2.02 21.37
N LYS A 145 0.25 -2.18 22.42
CA LYS A 145 -0.45 -1.09 23.14
C LYS A 145 -0.20 -1.12 24.65
N SER A 146 0.97 -1.63 25.05
CA SER A 146 1.33 -1.84 26.46
C SER A 146 1.64 -0.56 27.23
N GLY A 147 1.89 0.56 26.54
CA GLY A 147 2.25 1.81 27.21
C GLY A 147 2.08 3.04 26.31
N THR A 148 2.96 4.01 26.49
CA THR A 148 2.91 5.32 25.81
C THR A 148 4.16 5.62 24.99
N SER A 149 5.21 4.80 25.09
CA SER A 149 6.45 5.00 24.35
C SER A 149 6.25 4.61 22.90
N ARG A 150 6.18 5.60 22.00
CA ARG A 150 6.11 5.33 20.57
C ARG A 150 7.40 4.67 20.10
N ARG A 151 7.27 3.53 19.43
CA ARG A 151 8.38 2.78 18.84
C ARG A 151 8.03 2.32 17.44
N ILE A 152 8.88 2.66 16.47
CA ILE A 152 8.64 2.31 15.07
C ILE A 152 8.97 0.83 14.88
N ILE A 153 7.99 0.09 14.37
CA ILE A 153 8.09 -1.36 14.12
C ILE A 153 8.69 -1.61 12.75
N ASP A 154 8.15 -0.94 11.73
CA ASP A 154 8.63 -1.06 10.37
C ASP A 154 8.28 0.18 9.53
N VAL A 155 9.06 0.40 8.47
CA VAL A 155 8.80 1.45 7.48
C VAL A 155 8.97 0.84 6.10
N VAL A 156 7.94 0.94 5.28
CA VAL A 156 7.92 0.49 3.90
C VAL A 156 8.02 1.71 3.01
N ALA A 157 9.19 1.95 2.43
CA ALA A 157 9.46 3.11 1.58
C ALA A 157 10.11 2.67 0.25
N PRO A 158 9.35 1.98 -0.64
CA PRO A 158 9.87 1.34 -1.85
C PRO A 158 10.48 2.32 -2.86
N PHE A 159 10.15 3.61 -2.75
CA PHE A 159 10.63 4.68 -3.64
C PHE A 159 11.67 5.60 -2.96
N GLY A 160 12.20 5.20 -1.79
CA GLY A 160 13.10 6.01 -0.97
C GLY A 160 12.37 6.93 0.03
N GLY A 161 13.13 7.73 0.78
CA GLY A 161 12.59 8.65 1.78
C GLY A 161 12.35 8.06 3.18
N GLU A 162 12.82 6.85 3.45
CA GLU A 162 12.58 6.14 4.72
C GLU A 162 13.00 6.95 5.96
N ALA A 163 14.18 7.58 5.93
CA ALA A 163 14.69 8.36 7.05
C ALA A 163 13.81 9.57 7.39
N GLU A 164 13.28 10.24 6.36
CA GLU A 164 12.36 11.36 6.52
C GLU A 164 11.04 10.90 7.14
N MET A 165 10.44 9.84 6.59
CA MET A 165 9.20 9.25 7.10
C MET A 165 9.34 8.81 8.56
N ARG A 166 10.47 8.19 8.90
CA ARG A 166 10.81 7.78 10.27
C ARG A 166 10.87 8.99 11.21
N GLY A 167 11.55 10.07 10.79
CA GLY A 167 11.61 11.32 11.55
C GLY A 167 10.25 11.93 11.81
N GLN A 168 9.37 11.97 10.81
CA GLN A 168 8.01 12.51 10.94
C GLN A 168 7.13 11.70 11.93
N VAL A 169 7.33 10.38 12.04
CA VAL A 169 6.55 9.52 12.94
C VAL A 169 7.07 9.57 14.37
N SER A 170 8.38 9.73 14.55
CA SER A 170 9.01 9.87 15.87
C SER A 170 8.75 11.23 16.54
N ALA A 171 8.40 12.27 15.77
CA ALA A 171 8.27 13.64 16.24
C ALA A 171 6.88 14.02 16.81
N GLY A 172 5.92 13.10 16.87
CA GLY A 172 4.59 13.33 17.43
C GLY A 172 4.12 12.20 18.32
#